data_AF-A0AAD0YF26-F1
#
_entry.id   AF-A0AAD0YF26-F1
#
_cell.length_a   1.000
_cell.length_b   1.000
_cell.length_c   1.000
_cell.angle_alpha   90.00
_cell.angle_beta   90.00
_cell.angle_gamma   90.00
#
_symmetry.space_group_name_H-M   'P 1'
#
loop_
_entity.id
_entity.type
_entity.pdbx_description
1 polymer ?
#
loop_
_entity_poly.entity_id
_entity_poly.type
_entity_poly.pdbx_seq_one_letter_code
_entity_poly.pdbx_strand_id
1 'polypeptide(L)'
;MKKWVSVVLLALFLFSTTELYQLLKVPILVEHFMEHKKLNSEMTFEAFLKTHYDNPVKDADYKTDRKLPFVIHSTPLNLIFTINQVFKLEERNIFFGHITREKIASSDNDFFFKGYLHSIWQPPRLS
;
A
#
# COMPACT_ATOMS: atom_id res chain seq x y z
N MET A 1 -0.06 -29.32 12.12
CA MET A 1 0.44 -28.35 13.12
C MET A 1 1.13 -27.15 12.49
N LYS A 2 2.21 -27.32 11.70
CA LYS A 2 2.94 -26.19 11.07
C LYS A 2 2.03 -25.20 10.32
N LYS A 3 1.08 -25.71 9.52
CA LYS A 3 0.10 -24.87 8.79
C LYS A 3 -0.74 -23.96 9.71
N TRP A 4 -1.27 -24.51 10.80
CA TRP A 4 -2.07 -23.76 11.77
C TRP A 4 -1.26 -22.68 12.48
N VAL A 5 -0.03 -23.02 12.87
CA VAL A 5 0.91 -22.05 13.46
C VAL A 5 1.17 -20.92 12.48
N SER A 6 1.43 -21.22 11.20
CA SER A 6 1.61 -20.19 10.16
C SER A 6 0.39 -19.30 9.97
N VAL A 7 -0.82 -19.88 9.97
CA VAL A 7 -2.07 -19.11 9.84
C VAL A 7 -2.26 -18.17 11.04
N VAL A 8 -2.04 -18.65 12.26
CA VAL A 8 -2.15 -17.83 13.48
C VAL A 8 -1.13 -16.70 13.47
N LEU A 9 0.13 -16.99 13.13
CA LEU A 9 1.18 -15.97 13.05
C LEU A 9 0.87 -14.93 11.97
N LEU A 10 0.37 -15.34 10.81
CA LEU A 10 -0.03 -14.41 9.74
C LEU A 10 -1.22 -13.55 10.17
N ALA A 11 -2.21 -14.13 10.85
CA ALA A 11 -3.33 -13.38 11.39
C ALA A 11 -2.85 -12.34 12.41
N LEU A 12 -2.04 -12.72 13.39
CA LEU A 12 -1.48 -11.80 14.37
C LEU A 12 -0.67 -10.68 13.71
N PHE A 13 0.13 -11.02 12.69
CA PHE A 13 0.89 -10.03 11.91
C PHE A 13 -0.04 -9.02 11.23
N LEU A 14 -1.07 -9.50 10.51
CA LEU A 14 -2.05 -8.65 9.84
C LEU A 14 -2.81 -7.75 10.84
N PHE A 15 -3.28 -8.30 11.95
CA PHE A 15 -3.98 -7.53 12.99
C PHE A 15 -3.08 -6.50 13.68
N SER A 16 -1.77 -6.75 13.80
CA SER A 16 -0.82 -5.84 14.45
C SER A 16 -0.25 -4.76 13.53
N THR A 17 -0.21 -5.00 12.23
CA THR A 17 0.46 -4.13 11.25
C THR A 17 -0.51 -3.40 10.32
N THR A 18 -1.81 -3.72 10.40
CA THR A 18 -2.87 -3.08 9.61
C THR A 18 -4.06 -2.69 10.49
N GLU A 19 -4.99 -1.93 9.93
CA GLU A 19 -6.24 -1.52 10.61
C GLU A 19 -7.27 -2.66 10.74
N LEU A 20 -6.92 -3.93 10.45
CA LEU A 20 -7.86 -5.06 10.60
C LEU A 20 -8.38 -5.22 12.04
N TYR A 21 -7.64 -4.76 13.05
CA TYR A 21 -8.11 -4.74 14.44
C TYR A 21 -9.36 -3.88 14.64
N GLN A 22 -9.63 -2.90 13.78
CA GLN A 22 -10.84 -2.08 13.85
C GLN A 22 -12.11 -2.92 13.66
N LEU A 23 -12.04 -4.05 12.93
CA LEU A 23 -13.16 -4.97 12.78
C LEU A 23 -13.59 -5.61 14.11
N LEU A 24 -12.69 -5.68 15.10
CA LEU A 24 -13.03 -6.15 16.44
C LEU A 24 -13.96 -5.18 17.19
N LYS A 25 -14.11 -3.93 16.70
CA LYS A 25 -15.02 -2.91 17.25
C LYS A 25 -16.41 -2.94 16.64
N VAL A 26 -16.68 -3.82 15.67
CA VAL A 26 -18.01 -3.97 15.05
C VAL A 26 -19.13 -4.21 16.08
N PRO A 27 -18.94 -4.98 17.17
CA PRO A 27 -19.98 -5.12 18.20
C PRO A 27 -20.40 -3.78 18.83
N ILE A 28 -19.46 -2.85 19.04
CA ILE A 28 -19.71 -1.50 19.59
C ILE A 28 -20.56 -0.69 18.60
N LEU A 29 -20.26 -0.78 17.30
CA LEU A 29 -21.04 -0.13 16.25
C LEU A 29 -22.49 -0.61 16.25
N VAL A 30 -22.70 -1.92 16.36
CA VAL A 30 -24.03 -2.53 16.38
C VAL A 30 -24.81 -2.12 17.63
N GLU A 31 -24.17 -2.15 18.80
CA GLU A 31 -24.78 -1.72 20.06
C GLU A 31 -25.24 -0.25 19.98
N HIS A 32 -24.36 0.64 19.53
CA HIS A 32 -24.67 2.06 19.41
C HIS A 32 -25.77 2.34 18.35
N PHE A 33 -25.77 1.61 17.23
CA PHE A 33 -26.87 1.68 16.27
C PHE A 33 -28.21 1.26 16.89
N MET A 34 -28.22 0.20 17.70
CA MET A 34 -29.43 -0.25 18.37
C MET A 34 -29.95 0.75 19.42
N GLU A 35 -29.07 1.50 20.08
CA GLU A 35 -29.45 2.62 20.96
C GLU A 35 -30.19 3.71 20.16
N HIS A 36 -29.60 4.15 19.05
CA HIS A 36 -30.23 5.14 18.15
C HIS A 36 -31.54 4.64 17.56
N LYS A 37 -31.64 3.35 17.22
CA LYS A 37 -32.87 2.72 16.71
C LYS A 37 -33.98 2.64 17.76
N LYS A 38 -33.63 2.50 19.05
CA LYS A 38 -34.60 2.53 20.16
C LYS A 38 -35.13 3.94 20.41
N LEU A 39 -34.29 4.97 20.28
CA LEU A 39 -34.67 6.36 20.44
C LEU A 39 -35.45 6.90 19.23
N ASN A 40 -35.10 6.44 18.03
CA ASN A 40 -35.75 6.81 16.79
C ASN A 40 -36.00 5.55 15.92
N SER A 41 -37.25 5.09 15.88
CA SER A 41 -37.65 3.90 15.12
C SER A 41 -37.42 4.04 13.61
N GLU A 42 -37.40 5.25 13.07
CA GLU A 42 -37.15 5.54 11.65
C GLU A 42 -35.66 5.58 11.29
N MET A 43 -34.76 5.53 12.29
CA MET A 43 -33.31 5.55 12.04
C MET A 43 -32.90 4.38 11.16
N THR A 44 -32.32 4.65 9.99
CA THR A 44 -31.71 3.63 9.14
C THR A 44 -30.23 3.46 9.49
N PHE A 45 -29.66 2.30 9.16
CA PHE A 45 -28.24 2.07 9.39
C PHE A 45 -27.36 3.03 8.57
N GLU A 46 -27.77 3.34 7.33
CA GLU A 46 -27.09 4.33 6.49
C GLU A 46 -27.12 5.73 7.11
N ALA A 47 -28.28 6.18 7.60
CA ALA A 47 -28.40 7.48 8.26
C ALA A 47 -27.51 7.55 9.51
N PHE A 48 -27.48 6.49 10.30
CA PHE A 48 -26.58 6.37 11.46
C PHE A 48 -25.10 6.50 11.07
N LEU A 49 -24.65 5.76 10.04
CA LEU A 49 -23.28 5.87 9.54
C LEU A 49 -22.98 7.28 9.04
N LYS A 50 -23.92 7.92 8.32
CA LYS A 50 -23.72 9.28 7.81
C LYS A 50 -23.51 10.29 8.96
N THR A 51 -24.33 10.22 10.00
CA THR A 51 -24.20 11.11 11.17
C THR A 51 -22.85 10.97 11.85
N HIS A 52 -22.32 9.74 11.95
CA HIS A 52 -21.10 9.45 12.73
C HIS A 52 -19.79 9.50 11.93
N TYR A 53 -19.83 9.34 10.61
CA TYR A 53 -18.63 9.26 9.76
C TYR A 53 -18.48 10.41 8.75
N ASP A 54 -19.57 11.09 8.36
CA ASP A 54 -19.51 12.19 7.38
C ASP A 54 -19.20 13.53 8.05
N ASN A 55 -19.94 13.85 9.12
CA ASN A 55 -19.76 15.10 9.88
C ASN A 55 -19.88 14.84 11.39
N PRO A 56 -18.87 14.25 12.03
CA PRO A 56 -18.92 13.94 13.45
C PRO A 56 -19.04 15.21 14.29
N VAL A 57 -20.12 15.33 15.05
CA VAL A 57 -20.38 16.44 15.96
C VAL A 57 -19.87 16.07 17.36
N LYS A 58 -19.31 17.04 18.09
CA LYS A 58 -18.99 16.84 19.51
C LYS A 58 -20.27 17.04 20.33
N ASP A 59 -20.96 15.95 20.63
CA ASP A 59 -22.16 15.95 21.45
C ASP A 59 -22.01 15.01 22.66
N ALA A 60 -23.13 14.60 23.26
CA ALA A 60 -23.15 13.70 24.41
C ALA A 60 -22.55 12.31 24.10
N ASP A 61 -22.62 11.87 22.84
CA ASP A 61 -22.18 10.55 22.40
C ASP A 61 -20.70 10.54 22.00
N TYR A 62 -20.03 11.70 21.97
CA TYR A 62 -18.65 11.87 21.53
C TYR A 62 -17.65 10.84 22.11
N LYS A 63 -17.82 10.41 23.37
CA LYS A 63 -16.93 9.37 23.96
C LYS A 63 -17.14 7.99 23.35
N THR A 64 -18.37 7.67 22.95
CA THR A 64 -18.76 6.41 22.31
C THR A 64 -18.40 6.44 20.83
N ASP A 65 -18.61 7.56 20.14
CA ASP A 65 -18.28 7.75 18.72
C ASP A 65 -16.79 7.50 18.47
N ARG A 66 -15.96 7.99 19.38
CA ARG A 66 -14.50 7.81 19.39
C ARG A 66 -14.07 6.34 19.51
N LYS A 67 -14.95 5.45 19.96
CA LYS A 67 -14.71 3.99 20.05
C LYS A 67 -15.23 3.24 18.83
N LEU A 68 -15.94 3.89 17.92
CA LEU A 68 -16.41 3.26 16.69
C LEU A 68 -15.24 2.81 15.81
N PRO A 69 -15.43 1.75 15.00
CA PRO A 69 -14.42 1.29 14.06
C PRO A 69 -14.04 2.40 13.09
N PHE A 70 -12.75 2.55 12.79
CA PHE A 70 -12.24 3.50 11.80
C PHE A 70 -12.50 5.01 12.07
N VAL A 71 -12.94 5.39 13.28
CA VAL A 71 -13.03 6.82 13.68
C VAL A 71 -11.70 7.35 14.21
N ILE A 72 -10.98 6.53 14.97
CA ILE A 72 -9.62 6.83 15.44
C ILE A 72 -8.69 5.72 14.96
N HIS A 73 -7.59 6.16 14.36
CA HIS A 73 -6.50 5.31 13.90
C HIS A 73 -5.35 5.37 14.90
N SER A 74 -4.81 4.20 15.26
CA SER A 74 -3.55 4.11 15.99
C SER A 74 -2.44 3.87 14.98
N THR A 75 -1.24 4.39 15.23
CA THR A 75 -0.10 4.09 14.37
C THR A 75 0.17 2.58 14.39
N PRO A 76 0.02 1.87 13.26
CA PRO A 76 0.28 0.44 13.24
C PRO A 76 1.77 0.17 13.49
N LEU A 77 2.07 -1.06 13.90
CA LEU A 77 3.44 -1.47 14.18
C LEU A 77 4.27 -1.42 12.88
N ASN A 78 5.26 -0.54 12.84
CA ASN A 78 6.21 -0.42 11.73
C ASN A 78 7.50 -1.18 12.06
N LEU A 79 7.76 -2.30 11.37
CA LEU A 79 9.03 -3.03 11.46
C LEU A 79 9.95 -2.60 10.32
N ILE A 80 11.10 -2.03 10.65
CA ILE A 80 12.16 -1.74 9.69
C ILE A 80 13.28 -2.74 9.93
N PHE A 81 13.47 -3.67 8.99
CA PHE A 81 14.61 -4.59 9.00
C PHE A 81 15.74 -3.96 8.21
N THR A 82 16.77 -3.49 8.91
CA THR A 82 18.01 -3.05 8.27
C THR A 82 18.94 -4.24 8.10
N ILE A 83 19.48 -4.42 6.89
CA ILE A 83 20.57 -5.36 6.68
C ILE A 83 21.81 -4.69 7.27
N ASN A 84 22.35 -5.28 8.34
CA ASN A 84 23.62 -4.85 8.89
C ASN A 84 24.67 -4.90 7.77
N GLN A 85 25.27 -3.76 7.44
CA GLN A 85 26.16 -3.60 6.31
C GLN A 85 27.47 -4.36 6.54
N VAL A 86 27.50 -5.65 6.22
CA VAL A 86 28.67 -6.36 5.65
C VAL A 86 28.13 -7.47 4.74
N PHE A 87 27.38 -7.12 3.69
CA PHE A 87 27.18 -8.05 2.58
C PHE A 87 28.44 -7.99 1.71
N LYS A 88 29.41 -8.86 2.01
CA LYS A 88 30.53 -9.11 1.09
C LYS A 88 30.00 -10.01 -0.02
N LEU A 89 29.64 -9.41 -1.15
CA LEU A 89 29.57 -10.14 -2.42
C LEU A 89 30.98 -10.68 -2.68
N GLU A 90 31.17 -11.96 -2.43
CA GLU A 90 32.35 -12.65 -2.92
C GLU A 90 32.21 -12.72 -4.44
N GLU A 91 32.86 -11.78 -5.11
CA GLU A 91 33.01 -11.77 -6.55
C GLU A 91 33.83 -13.01 -6.90
N ARG A 92 33.14 -14.16 -7.11
CA ARG A 92 33.79 -15.27 -7.78
C ARG A 92 34.18 -14.73 -9.14
N ASN A 93 35.48 -14.60 -9.36
CA ASN A 93 36.05 -14.52 -10.69
C ASN A 93 35.62 -15.81 -11.43
N ILE A 94 34.44 -15.78 -12.03
CA ILE A 94 34.06 -16.75 -13.05
C ILE A 94 35.00 -16.40 -14.19
N PHE A 95 36.10 -17.14 -14.31
CA PHE A 95 36.86 -17.16 -15.54
C PHE A 95 35.88 -17.58 -16.63
N PHE A 96 35.39 -16.60 -17.39
CA PHE A 96 34.75 -16.86 -18.65
C PHE A 96 35.83 -17.49 -19.54
N GLY A 97 35.91 -18.82 -19.50
CA GLY A 97 36.63 -19.58 -20.50
C GLY A 97 36.14 -19.06 -21.84
N HIS A 98 37.08 -18.53 -22.64
CA HIS A 98 36.87 -17.83 -23.90
C HIS A 98 35.57 -18.28 -24.59
N ILE A 99 34.46 -17.56 -24.34
CA ILE A 99 33.23 -17.80 -25.08
C ILE A 99 33.58 -17.38 -26.49
N THR A 100 33.74 -18.35 -27.39
CA THR A 100 33.72 -18.11 -28.82
C THR A 100 32.39 -17.45 -29.13
N ARG A 101 32.41 -16.12 -29.19
CA ARG A 101 31.28 -15.31 -29.60
C ARG A 101 31.06 -15.64 -31.07
N GLU A 102 30.17 -16.58 -31.37
CA GLU A 102 29.67 -16.71 -32.73
C GLU A 102 29.12 -15.34 -33.10
N LYS A 103 29.70 -14.76 -34.16
CA LYS A 103 29.37 -13.43 -34.62
C LYS A 103 27.92 -13.49 -35.07
N ILE A 104 27.01 -12.98 -34.23
CA ILE A 104 25.63 -12.73 -34.66
C ILE A 104 25.74 -11.84 -35.88
N ALA A 105 25.19 -12.28 -37.02
CA ALA A 105 25.17 -11.50 -38.23
C ALA A 105 24.36 -10.22 -37.96
N SER A 106 25.05 -9.12 -37.64
CA SER A 106 24.45 -7.79 -37.64
C SER A 106 24.29 -7.38 -39.09
N SER A 107 23.05 -7.15 -39.53
CA SER A 107 22.79 -6.42 -40.77
C SER A 107 23.57 -5.11 -40.73
N ASP A 108 24.33 -4.85 -41.79
CA ASP A 108 25.13 -3.65 -41.96
C ASP A 108 24.18 -2.44 -41.98
N ASN A 109 24.05 -1.74 -40.85
CA ASN A 109 23.23 -0.53 -40.74
C ASN A 109 24.07 0.72 -41.04
N ASP A 110 24.92 0.63 -42.07
CA ASP A 110 25.64 1.77 -42.65
C ASP A 110 24.73 2.67 -43.51
N PHE A 111 23.40 2.60 -43.32
CA PHE A 111 22.50 3.67 -43.74
C PHE A 111 22.60 4.85 -42.76
N PHE A 112 23.68 5.62 -42.94
CA PHE A 112 23.76 6.99 -42.47
C PHE A 112 22.50 7.76 -42.90
N PHE A 113 21.61 8.08 -41.96
CA PHE A 113 20.51 9.03 -42.14
C PHE A 113 21.07 10.46 -42.27
N LYS A 114 21.78 10.75 -43.38
CA LYS A 114 22.30 12.09 -43.72
C LYS A 114 21.23 13.05 -44.26
N GLY A 115 19.99 12.58 -44.44
CA GLY A 115 18.93 13.31 -45.16
C GLY A 115 17.94 14.12 -44.32
N TYR A 116 17.95 14.03 -42.99
CA TYR A 116 16.81 14.52 -42.18
C TYR A 116 17.13 15.69 -41.25
N LEU A 117 18.31 16.31 -41.35
CA LEU A 117 18.65 17.47 -40.52
C LEU A 117 17.78 18.71 -40.78
N HIS A 118 17.12 18.78 -41.95
CA HIS A 118 16.25 19.89 -42.35
C HIS A 118 14.77 19.71 -41.97
N SER A 119 14.37 18.51 -41.55
CA SER A 119 12.99 18.15 -41.21
C SER A 119 12.75 17.99 -39.70
N ILE A 120 13.77 18.21 -38.88
CA ILE A 120 13.65 18.20 -37.42
C ILE A 120 13.51 19.64 -36.97
N TRP A 121 12.45 19.94 -36.22
CA TRP A 121 12.24 21.25 -35.61
C TRP A 121 13.47 21.63 -34.76
N GLN A 122 14.14 22.74 -35.10
CA GLN A 122 15.24 23.28 -34.34
C GLN A 122 14.74 24.49 -33.52
N PRO A 123 15.14 24.63 -32.25
CA PRO A 123 14.78 25.78 -31.45
C PRO A 123 15.38 27.09 -32.02
N PRO A 124 14.74 28.26 -31.82
CA PRO A 124 15.23 29.53 -32.33
C PRO A 124 16.60 29.87 -31.72
N ARG A 125 17.55 30.29 -32.56
CA ARG A 125 18.83 30.83 -32.09
C ARG A 125 18.65 32.32 -31.83
N LEU A 126 18.95 32.76 -30.60
CA LEU A 126 18.98 34.18 -30.24
C LEU A 126 20.23 34.81 -30.86
N SER A 127 20.04 35.87 -31.67
CA SER A 127 21.10 36.70 -32.24
C SER A 127 21.61 37.74 -31.24
#